data_AF-A0A7D9I5Q7-F1
#
_entry.id   AF-A0A7D9I5Q7-F1
#
_cell.length_a   1.000
_cell.length_b   1.000
_cell.length_c   1.000
_cell.angle_alpha   90.00
_cell.angle_beta   90.00
_cell.angle_gamma   90.00
#
_symmetry.space_group_name_H-M   'P 1'
#
loop_
_entity.id
_entity.type
_entity.pdbx_description
1 polymer ?
#
loop_
_entity_poly.entity_id
_entity_poly.type
_entity_poly.pdbx_seq_one_letter_code
_entity_poly.pdbx_strand_id
1 'polypeptide(L)'
;MRKDSCMRSKSELDLFSVPPTQVVMEKRYWEDADPITSISSSVTVEFLCAAISGDYTDLASSYLHVKAKITTAVGENVGVDIQVGPSNLWMHALFSQCEVLLNNKLVTPIKQSLPLPSVYRNEHVL
;
A
#
# COMPACT_ATOMS: atom_id res chain seq x y z
N MET A 1 -12.18 1.57 56.96
CA MET A 1 -11.75 0.97 55.69
C MET A 1 -12.99 0.50 54.94
N ARG A 2 -13.25 1.01 53.73
CA ARG A 2 -14.45 0.67 52.93
C ARG A 2 -14.30 -0.76 52.41
N LYS A 3 -15.33 -1.59 52.59
CA LYS A 3 -15.33 -3.02 52.21
C LYS A 3 -15.42 -3.30 50.70
N ASP A 4 -15.44 -2.25 49.87
CA ASP A 4 -15.76 -2.38 48.43
C ASP A 4 -14.61 -1.98 47.49
N SER A 5 -13.38 -1.75 47.99
CA SER A 5 -12.25 -1.47 47.10
C SER A 5 -11.60 -2.78 46.63
N CYS A 6 -12.04 -3.29 45.48
CA CYS A 6 -11.31 -4.32 44.75
C CYS A 6 -9.94 -3.77 44.34
N MET A 7 -8.86 -4.45 44.76
CA MET A 7 -7.50 -4.15 44.32
C MET A 7 -7.40 -4.54 42.84
N ARG A 8 -7.64 -3.59 41.94
CA ARG A 8 -7.60 -3.81 40.49
C ARG A 8 -6.33 -3.18 39.93
N SER A 9 -5.27 -3.97 39.81
CA SER A 9 -4.13 -3.62 38.97
C SER A 9 -4.62 -3.53 37.53
N LYS A 10 -4.21 -2.48 36.80
CA LYS A 10 -4.48 -2.40 35.36
C LYS A 10 -3.76 -3.57 34.68
N SER A 11 -4.42 -4.22 33.72
CA SER A 11 -3.82 -5.32 32.93
C SER A 11 -2.55 -4.89 32.20
N GLU A 12 -2.40 -3.60 31.89
CA GLU A 12 -1.21 -2.99 31.30
C GLU A 12 0.04 -3.03 32.19
N LEU A 13 -0.12 -3.20 33.52
CA LEU A 13 0.99 -3.29 34.49
C LEU A 13 1.38 -4.75 34.79
N ASP A 14 0.69 -5.72 34.21
CA ASP A 14 0.96 -7.15 34.36
C ASP A 14 1.99 -7.60 33.32
N LEU A 15 3.24 -7.15 33.50
CA LEU A 15 4.37 -7.33 32.56
C LEU A 15 4.94 -8.76 32.54
N PHE A 16 4.51 -9.61 33.47
CA PHE A 16 5.09 -10.94 33.67
C PHE A 16 4.09 -12.06 33.43
N SER A 17 2.83 -11.75 33.14
CA SER A 17 1.88 -12.75 32.70
C SER A 17 2.18 -13.16 31.26
N VAL A 18 1.93 -14.43 30.98
CA VAL A 18 2.03 -14.96 29.63
C VAL A 18 0.97 -14.25 28.79
N PRO A 19 1.33 -13.52 27.73
CA PRO A 19 0.36 -12.83 26.92
C PRO A 19 -0.61 -13.85 26.32
N PRO A 20 -1.93 -13.55 26.28
CA PRO A 20 -2.90 -14.46 25.74
C PRO A 20 -2.55 -14.77 24.28
N THR A 21 -2.46 -16.07 23.95
CA THR A 21 -2.18 -16.49 22.58
C THR A 21 -3.45 -16.36 21.75
N GLN A 22 -3.40 -15.60 20.66
CA GLN A 22 -4.53 -15.45 19.74
C GLN A 22 -4.77 -16.77 19.00
N VAL A 23 -5.77 -17.53 19.44
CA VAL A 23 -6.19 -18.82 18.85
C VAL A 23 -7.30 -18.69 17.80
N VAL A 24 -7.82 -17.47 17.57
CA VAL A 24 -8.95 -17.23 16.65
C VAL A 24 -8.51 -17.19 15.17
N MET A 25 -7.27 -16.80 14.88
CA MET A 25 -6.77 -16.75 13.51
C MET A 25 -6.07 -18.07 13.17
N GLU A 26 -6.72 -18.91 12.38
CA GLU A 26 -6.22 -20.24 12.04
C GLU A 26 -5.11 -20.21 10.98
N LYS A 27 -5.22 -19.30 10.00
CA LYS A 27 -4.31 -19.20 8.86
C LYS A 27 -4.23 -17.77 8.34
N ARG A 28 -3.08 -17.42 7.78
CA ARG A 28 -2.87 -16.22 6.95
C ARG A 28 -2.44 -16.67 5.56
N TYR A 29 -2.98 -16.03 4.53
CA TYR A 29 -2.61 -16.28 3.14
C TYR A 29 -2.63 -14.97 2.35
N TRP A 30 -2.02 -15.00 1.16
CA TRP A 30 -2.04 -13.91 0.21
C TRP A 30 -3.10 -14.19 -0.85
N GLU A 31 -3.84 -13.16 -1.23
CA GLU A 31 -4.82 -13.19 -2.30
C GLU A 31 -4.53 -12.06 -3.27
N ASP A 32 -4.44 -12.38 -4.55
CA ASP A 32 -4.20 -11.42 -5.61
C ASP A 32 -5.54 -10.86 -6.10
N ALA A 33 -5.65 -9.53 -6.17
CA ALA A 33 -6.80 -8.83 -6.72
C ALA A 33 -6.42 -8.15 -8.04
N ASP A 34 -7.11 -8.51 -9.12
CA ASP A 34 -6.96 -7.87 -10.42
C ASP A 34 -7.69 -6.52 -10.46
N PRO A 35 -7.20 -5.56 -11.27
CA PRO A 35 -7.89 -4.29 -11.46
C PRO A 35 -9.20 -4.49 -12.20
N ILE A 36 -10.24 -3.76 -11.79
CA ILE A 36 -11.55 -3.76 -12.47
C ILE A 36 -11.55 -2.83 -13.68
N THR A 37 -10.66 -1.83 -13.71
CA THR A 37 -10.51 -0.89 -14.82
C THR A 37 -9.38 -1.32 -15.76
N SER A 38 -9.56 -1.03 -17.05
CA SER A 38 -8.49 -1.21 -18.03
C SER A 38 -7.39 -0.19 -17.82
N ILE A 39 -6.13 -0.67 -17.82
CA ILE A 39 -4.95 0.16 -17.59
C ILE A 39 -4.68 0.99 -18.85
N SER A 40 -5.01 2.28 -18.79
CA SER A 40 -4.67 3.27 -19.80
C SER A 40 -4.09 4.52 -19.14
N SER A 41 -3.31 5.32 -19.88
CA SER A 41 -2.45 6.38 -19.32
C SER A 41 -3.18 7.55 -18.64
N SER A 42 -4.51 7.63 -18.72
CA SER A 42 -5.29 8.76 -18.22
C SER A 42 -6.44 8.38 -17.29
N VAL A 43 -6.51 7.13 -16.81
CA VAL A 43 -7.65 6.61 -16.04
C VAL A 43 -7.21 6.10 -14.67
N THR A 44 -8.07 6.28 -13.67
CA THR A 44 -7.92 5.71 -12.33
C THR A 44 -7.89 4.18 -12.40
N VAL A 45 -6.87 3.58 -11.80
CA VAL A 45 -6.81 2.12 -11.61
C VAL A 45 -7.58 1.77 -10.34
N GLU A 46 -8.65 1.01 -10.48
CA GLU A 46 -9.52 0.62 -9.37
C GLU A 46 -9.38 -0.87 -9.09
N PHE A 47 -9.34 -1.22 -7.81
CA PHE A 47 -9.29 -2.59 -7.32
C PHE A 47 -10.49 -2.81 -6.39
N LEU A 48 -11.18 -3.93 -6.57
CA LEU A 48 -12.28 -4.34 -5.70
C LEU A 48 -11.84 -5.54 -4.87
N CYS A 49 -11.46 -5.31 -3.62
CA CYS A 49 -11.21 -6.38 -2.65
C CYS A 49 -12.53 -6.74 -1.97
N ALA A 50 -13.20 -7.79 -2.45
CA ALA A 50 -14.45 -8.25 -1.88
C ALA A 50 -14.24 -8.87 -0.49
N ALA A 51 -15.16 -8.61 0.44
CA ALA A 51 -15.12 -9.26 1.74
C ALA A 51 -15.60 -10.72 1.61
N ILE A 52 -14.80 -11.65 2.14
CA ILE A 52 -15.15 -13.06 2.26
C ILE A 52 -15.62 -13.31 3.70
N SER A 53 -16.74 -14.00 3.87
CA SER A 53 -17.28 -14.26 5.20
C SER A 53 -16.33 -15.13 6.02
N GLY A 54 -15.89 -14.63 7.17
CA GLY A 54 -14.97 -15.35 8.07
C GLY A 54 -13.51 -14.95 7.91
N ASP A 55 -13.16 -14.23 6.84
CA ASP A 55 -11.81 -13.75 6.60
C ASP A 55 -11.68 -12.26 6.90
N TYR A 56 -10.49 -11.87 7.35
CA TYR A 56 -10.14 -10.48 7.62
C TYR A 56 -8.95 -10.08 6.75
N THR A 57 -9.10 -8.98 6.02
CA THR A 57 -8.02 -8.42 5.21
C THR A 57 -7.08 -7.58 6.08
N ASP A 58 -5.80 -7.93 6.08
CA ASP A 58 -4.76 -7.12 6.71
C ASP A 58 -4.30 -6.00 5.77
N LEU A 59 -4.84 -4.79 5.98
CA LEU A 59 -4.49 -3.61 5.19
C LEU A 59 -3.04 -3.15 5.41
N ALA A 60 -2.41 -3.47 6.55
CA ALA A 60 -1.02 -3.11 6.80
C ALA A 60 -0.07 -3.98 5.97
N SER A 61 -0.49 -5.21 5.70
CA SER A 61 0.20 -6.19 4.85
C SER A 61 -0.48 -6.28 3.48
N SER A 62 -0.75 -5.15 2.83
CA SER A 62 -1.29 -5.11 1.47
C SER A 62 -0.29 -4.44 0.53
N TYR A 63 -0.02 -5.05 -0.62
CA TYR A 63 0.99 -4.58 -1.57
C TYR A 63 0.39 -4.40 -2.97
N LEU A 64 0.83 -3.35 -3.66
CA LEU A 64 0.53 -3.17 -5.08
C LEU A 64 1.60 -3.88 -5.93
N HIS A 65 1.19 -4.86 -6.71
CA HIS A 65 2.06 -5.56 -7.65
C HIS A 65 2.01 -4.88 -9.03
N VAL A 66 3.14 -4.33 -9.47
CA VAL A 66 3.25 -3.67 -10.79
C VAL A 66 4.16 -4.47 -11.71
N LYS A 67 3.62 -4.87 -12.86
CA LYS A 67 4.37 -5.49 -13.95
C LYS A 67 4.46 -4.51 -15.10
N ALA A 68 5.69 -4.09 -15.44
CA ALA A 68 5.93 -3.13 -16.50
C ALA A 68 7.04 -3.58 -17.45
N LYS A 69 7.00 -3.07 -18.69
CA LYS A 69 8.02 -3.26 -19.71
C LYS A 69 8.48 -1.90 -20.20
N ILE A 70 9.79 -1.70 -20.26
CA ILE A 70 10.37 -0.49 -20.86
C ILE A 70 10.42 -0.69 -22.38
N THR A 71 9.85 0.24 -23.13
CA THR A 71 9.81 0.23 -24.59
C THR A 71 10.29 1.56 -25.16
N THR A 72 10.59 1.59 -26.45
CA THR A 72 10.77 2.85 -27.18
C THR A 72 9.44 3.60 -27.30
N ALA A 73 9.46 4.85 -27.76
CA ALA A 73 8.24 5.66 -27.96
C ALA A 73 7.23 5.02 -28.92
N VAL A 74 7.68 4.08 -29.78
CA VAL A 74 6.86 3.36 -30.76
C VAL A 74 6.37 2.01 -30.21
N GLY A 75 6.74 1.64 -28.97
CA GLY A 75 6.35 0.39 -28.32
C GLY A 75 7.28 -0.80 -28.60
N GLU A 76 8.39 -0.58 -29.30
CA GLU A 76 9.37 -1.63 -29.60
C GLU A 76 10.31 -1.92 -28.41
N ASN A 77 11.01 -3.05 -28.49
CA ASN A 77 12.05 -3.38 -27.52
C ASN A 77 13.17 -2.35 -27.57
N VAL A 78 13.73 -2.04 -26.40
CA VAL A 78 14.91 -1.18 -26.30
C VAL A 78 16.12 -1.93 -26.89
N GLY A 79 16.96 -1.23 -27.66
CA GLY A 79 18.18 -1.78 -28.23
C GLY A 79 19.18 -2.22 -27.16
N VAL A 80 19.98 -3.25 -27.47
CA VAL A 80 20.88 -3.91 -26.51
C VAL A 80 21.92 -2.95 -25.91
N ASP A 81 22.33 -1.93 -26.66
CA ASP A 81 23.36 -0.97 -26.25
C ASP A 81 22.82 0.25 -25.50
N ILE A 82 21.49 0.36 -25.31
CA ILE A 82 20.88 1.51 -24.64
C ILE A 82 20.64 1.17 -23.17
N GLN A 83 21.39 1.84 -22.29
CA GLN A 83 21.17 1.74 -20.86
C GLN A 83 19.94 2.55 -20.45
N VAL A 84 18.86 1.86 -20.10
CA VAL A 84 17.63 2.44 -19.56
C VAL A 84 17.29 1.82 -18.22
N GLY A 85 16.60 2.58 -17.37
CA GLY A 85 16.09 2.10 -16.10
C GLY A 85 14.97 3.01 -15.60
N PRO A 86 14.21 2.56 -14.59
CA PRO A 86 13.21 3.39 -13.94
C PRO A 86 13.88 4.61 -13.26
N SER A 87 13.14 5.72 -13.18
CA SER A 87 13.57 6.87 -12.39
C SER A 87 13.63 6.50 -10.89
N ASN A 88 14.41 7.27 -10.12
CA ASN A 88 14.41 7.12 -8.68
C ASN A 88 12.99 7.27 -8.13
N LEU A 89 12.59 6.39 -7.20
CA LEU A 89 11.25 6.34 -6.62
C LEU A 89 10.13 6.19 -7.67
N TRP A 90 10.39 5.47 -8.77
CA TRP A 90 9.43 5.22 -9.86
C TRP A 90 8.02 4.86 -9.39
N MET A 91 7.87 4.03 -8.35
CA MET A 91 6.56 3.60 -7.83
C MET A 91 5.77 4.78 -7.24
N HIS A 92 6.47 5.73 -6.62
CA HIS A 92 5.87 6.94 -6.08
C HIS A 92 5.55 7.97 -7.18
N ALA A 93 6.28 7.94 -8.29
CA ALA A 93 6.04 8.83 -9.42
C ALA A 93 4.90 8.35 -10.34
N LEU A 94 4.54 7.06 -10.30
CA LEU A 94 3.47 6.48 -11.12
C LEU A 94 2.08 7.00 -10.74
N PHE A 95 1.84 7.30 -9.46
CA PHE A 95 0.53 7.66 -8.95
C PHE A 95 0.56 9.03 -8.29
N SER A 96 -0.28 9.95 -8.75
CA SER A 96 -0.46 11.26 -8.12
C SER A 96 -1.32 11.19 -6.86
N GLN A 97 -2.19 10.18 -6.75
CA GLN A 97 -3.15 10.01 -5.69
C GLN A 97 -3.49 8.52 -5.52
N CYS A 98 -3.61 8.09 -4.27
CA CYS A 98 -4.10 6.76 -3.90
C CYS A 98 -5.19 6.92 -2.85
N GLU A 99 -6.34 6.31 -3.09
CA GLU A 99 -7.51 6.39 -2.22
C GLU A 99 -7.96 4.99 -1.81
N VAL A 100 -8.29 4.85 -0.53
CA VAL A 100 -8.91 3.66 0.04
C VAL A 100 -10.32 4.02 0.47
N LEU A 101 -11.29 3.27 -0.05
CA LEU A 101 -12.69 3.35 0.30
C LEU A 101 -13.08 2.07 1.06
N LEU A 102 -13.71 2.21 2.22
CA LEU A 102 -14.31 1.10 2.95
C LEU A 102 -15.82 1.23 2.85
N ASN A 103 -16.48 0.25 2.23
CA ASN A 103 -17.93 0.27 2.00
C ASN A 103 -18.40 1.61 1.37
N ASN A 104 -17.73 2.01 0.28
CA ASN A 104 -17.94 3.28 -0.44
C ASN A 104 -17.71 4.56 0.37
N LYS A 105 -17.17 4.46 1.59
CA LYS A 105 -16.76 5.61 2.40
C LYS A 105 -15.25 5.82 2.27
N LEU A 106 -14.86 7.01 1.82
CA LEU A 106 -13.46 7.41 1.80
C LEU A 106 -12.90 7.42 3.24
N VAL A 107 -11.86 6.64 3.48
CA VAL A 107 -11.15 6.60 4.78
C VAL A 107 -9.75 7.21 4.71
N THR A 108 -9.28 7.49 3.49
CA THR A 108 -7.98 8.12 3.29
C THR A 108 -8.09 9.61 3.60
N PRO A 109 -7.24 10.17 4.48
CA PRO A 109 -7.19 11.61 4.68
C PRO A 109 -6.74 12.29 3.39
N ILE A 110 -7.39 13.41 3.05
CA ILE A 110 -7.09 14.19 1.85
C ILE A 110 -5.66 14.74 2.00
N LYS A 111 -4.67 14.13 1.37
CA LYS A 111 -3.30 14.66 1.30
C LYS A 111 -2.98 15.02 -0.14
N GLN A 112 -2.57 16.27 -0.33
CA GLN A 112 -1.96 16.74 -1.58
C GLN A 112 -0.77 15.83 -1.93
N SER A 113 -0.73 15.44 -3.20
CA SER A 113 0.37 14.77 -3.90
C SER A 113 1.73 15.08 -3.29
N LEU A 114 2.53 14.04 -3.01
CA LEU A 114 3.90 14.20 -2.54
C LEU A 114 4.66 15.05 -3.56
N PRO A 115 5.20 16.23 -3.19
CA PRO A 115 6.05 16.96 -4.11
C PRO A 115 7.32 16.13 -4.32
N LEU A 116 7.53 15.64 -5.54
CA LEU A 116 8.84 15.18 -5.95
C LEU A 116 9.82 16.36 -5.73
N PRO A 117 10.98 16.16 -5.08
CA PRO A 117 12.02 17.16 -5.10
C PRO A 117 12.33 17.46 -6.57
N SER A 118 12.15 18.71 -6.99
CA SER A 118 12.49 19.14 -8.33
C SER A 118 13.93 18.73 -8.62
N VAL A 119 14.12 17.85 -9.61
CA VAL A 119 15.44 17.57 -10.14
C VAL A 119 15.88 18.84 -10.86
N TYR A 120 16.57 19.74 -10.15
CA TYR A 120 17.41 20.73 -10.78
C TYR A 120 18.60 19.97 -11.36
N ARG A 121 18.57 19.68 -12.66
CA ARG A 121 19.78 19.41 -13.42
C ARG A 121 19.85 20.37 -14.59
N ASN A 122 20.24 21.60 -14.29
CA ASN A 122 20.95 22.42 -15.26
C ASN A 122 22.43 22.10 -15.09
N GLU A 123 23.06 21.58 -16.13
CA GLU A 123 24.08 22.36 -16.85
C GLU A 123 24.53 21.62 -18.10
N HIS A 124 24.57 22.39 -19.18
CA HIS A 124 25.20 22.09 -20.45
C HIS A 124 26.68 21.76 -20.24
N VAL A 125 27.17 20.71 -20.89
CA VAL A 125 28.57 20.64 -21.33
C VAL A 125 28.54 20.25 -22.79
N LEU A 126 29.28 21.05 -23.57
CA LEU A 126 29.42 21.05 -25.03
C LEU A 126 29.76 19.68 -25.61
#